data_AF-W8KKJ8-F1
#
_entry.id   AF-W8KKJ8-F1
#
_cell.length_a   1.000
_cell.length_b   1.000
_cell.length_c   1.000
_cell.angle_alpha   90.00
_cell.angle_beta   90.00
_cell.angle_gamma   90.00
#
_symmetry.space_group_name_H-M   'P 1'
#
loop_
_entity.id
_entity.type
_entity.pdbx_description
1 polymer ?
#
loop_
_entity_poly.entity_id
_entity_poly.type
_entity_poly.pdbx_seq_one_letter_code
_entity_poly.pdbx_strand_id
1 'polypeptide(L)' 'MADLWLWITDLGNSKIVALLLFFSTFVGILIYLFSSRSRSDRLESYRYIPFDDEDTPEQRDQDRKDRP' A
#
# COMPACT_ATOMS: atom_id res chain seq x y z
N MET A 1 -3.10 28.61 26.81
CA MET A 1 -3.23 28.35 25.34
C MET A 1 -2.19 29.13 24.53
N ALA A 2 -1.94 30.41 24.85
CA ALA A 2 -0.85 31.19 24.24
C ALA A 2 0.56 30.69 24.64
N ASP A 3 0.66 30.04 25.80
CA ASP A 3 1.92 29.51 26.35
C ASP A 3 2.56 28.45 25.44
N LEU A 4 1.73 27.64 24.77
CA LEU A 4 2.19 26.66 23.78
C LEU A 4 2.80 27.34 22.55
N TRP A 5 2.18 28.41 22.07
CA TRP A 5 2.70 29.18 20.94
C TRP A 5 4.01 29.88 21.27
N LEU A 6 4.08 30.49 22.46
CA LEU A 6 5.31 31.11 22.96
C LEU A 6 6.45 30.09 23.10
N TRP A 7 6.15 28.91 23.63
CA TRP A 7 7.11 27.81 23.78
C TRP A 7 7.63 27.27 22.43
N ILE A 8 6.76 27.16 21.40
CA ILE A 8 7.17 26.72 20.05
C ILE A 8 8.08 27.77 19.40
N THR A 9 7.80 29.05 19.61
CA THR A 9 8.59 30.16 19.05
C THR A 9 9.88 30.44 19.84
N ASP A 10 10.05 29.83 21.00
CA ASP A 10 11.29 29.93 21.77
C ASP A 10 12.43 29.22 21.03
N LEU A 11 13.46 30.00 20.69
CA LEU A 11 14.63 29.52 19.96
C LEU A 11 15.41 28.46 20.76
N GLY A 12 15.31 28.47 22.09
CA GLY A 12 15.88 27.44 22.96
C GLY A 12 15.28 26.05 22.73
N ASN A 13 14.02 26.01 22.30
CA ASN A 13 13.25 24.79 22.05
C ASN A 13 13.25 24.36 20.58
N SER A 14 13.87 25.16 19.71
CA SER A 14 13.94 24.92 18.25
C SER A 14 14.40 23.50 17.87
N LYS A 15 15.36 22.94 18.60
CA LYS A 15 15.86 21.57 18.37
C LYS A 15 14.79 20.51 18.60
N ILE A 16 14.01 20.67 19.67
CA ILE A 16 12.94 19.74 20.04
C ILE A 16 11.78 19.89 19.06
N VAL A 17 11.41 21.12 18.72
CA VAL A 17 10.36 21.41 17.74
C VAL A 17 10.72 20.83 16.37
N ALA A 18 11.95 21.04 15.90
CA ALA A 18 12.44 20.47 14.66
C ALA A 18 12.36 18.93 14.68
N LEU A 19 12.83 18.30 15.76
CA LEU A 19 12.77 16.85 15.92
C LEU A 19 11.33 16.32 15.83
N LEU A 20 10.39 16.93 16.55
CA LEU A 20 8.98 16.52 16.52
C LEU A 20 8.38 16.69 15.14
N LEU A 21 8.68 17.80 14.45
CA LEU A 21 8.18 18.08 13.10
C LEU A 21 8.72 17.05 12.10
N PHE A 22 10.04 16.86 12.05
CA PHE A 22 10.66 15.92 11.11
C PHE A 22 10.25 14.48 11.39
N PHE A 23 10.22 14.08 12.66
CA PHE A 23 9.85 12.72 13.03
C PHE A 23 8.38 12.44 12.74
N SER A 24 7.47 13.33 13.13
CA SER A 24 6.04 13.17 12.87
C SER A 24 5.74 13.20 11.36
N THR A 25 6.43 14.05 10.60
CA THR A 25 6.32 14.07 9.14
C THR A 25 6.79 12.76 8.54
N PHE A 26 7.93 12.23 9.00
CA PHE A 26 8.45 10.94 8.54
C PHE A 26 7.46 9.80 8.82
N VAL A 27 6.96 9.69 10.06
CA VAL A 27 5.96 8.69 10.44
C VAL A 27 4.67 8.87 9.61
N GLY A 28 4.24 10.11 9.38
CA GLY A 28 3.09 10.43 8.53
C GLY A 28 3.27 9.95 7.08
N ILE A 29 4.48 10.10 6.51
CA ILE A 29 4.80 9.58 5.18
C ILE A 29 4.77 8.04 5.17
N LEU A 30 5.33 7.38 6.19
CA LEU A 30 5.25 5.92 6.30
C LEU A 30 3.80 5.46 6.36
N ILE A 31 2.98 6.08 7.20
CA ILE A 31 1.55 5.77 7.29
C ILE A 31 0.89 5.98 5.92
N TYR A 32 1.13 7.11 5.25
CA TYR A 32 0.58 7.37 3.92
C TYR A 32 0.96 6.29 2.89
N LEU A 33 2.23 5.87 2.89
CA LEU A 33 2.75 4.89 1.95
C LEU A 33 2.21 3.47 2.22
N PHE A 34 2.18 3.06 3.48
CA PHE A 34 1.79 1.69 3.87
C PHE A 34 0.29 1.52 4.13
N SER A 35 -0.44 2.60 4.43
CA SER A 35 -1.90 2.55 4.61
C SER A 35 -2.63 2.33 3.28
N SER A 36 -2.00 2.60 2.13
CA SER A 36 -2.58 2.38 0.79
C SER A 36 -2.53 0.90 0.36
N ARG A 37 -3.03 -0.02 1.20
CA ARG A 37 -3.13 -1.46 0.87
C ARG A 37 -4.16 -1.75 -0.22
N SER A 38 -5.12 -0.85 -0.45
CA SER A 38 -6.19 -0.99 -1.45
C SER A 38 -5.68 -1.08 -2.91
N ARG A 39 -4.43 -0.67 -3.21
CA ARG A 39 -3.86 -0.88 -4.55
C ARG A 39 -3.29 -2.29 -4.78
N SER A 40 -3.07 -3.07 -3.71
CA SER A 40 -2.56 -4.44 -3.81
C SER A 40 -3.64 -5.45 -4.17
N ASP A 41 -4.92 -5.20 -3.86
CA ASP A 41 -6.02 -6.13 -4.19
C ASP A 41 -6.18 -6.32 -5.71
N ARG A 42 -5.91 -5.27 -6.50
CA ARG A 42 -5.89 -5.36 -7.96
C ARG A 42 -4.70 -6.13 -8.53
N LEU A 43 -3.68 -6.41 -7.72
CA LEU A 43 -2.54 -7.26 -8.08
C LEU A 43 -2.75 -8.70 -7.62
N GLU A 44 -3.49 -8.93 -6.53
CA GLU A 44 -3.93 -10.27 -6.11
C GLU A 44 -4.91 -10.90 -7.11
N SER A 45 -5.72 -10.09 -7.81
CA SER A 45 -6.62 -10.59 -8.87
C SER A 45 -5.90 -11.22 -10.07
N TYR A 46 -4.58 -11.05 -10.18
CA TYR A 46 -3.73 -11.67 -11.21
C TYR A 46 -2.84 -12.80 -10.67
N ARG A 47 -2.98 -13.21 -9.39
CA ARG A 47 -2.17 -14.30 -8.82
C ARG A 47 -2.48 -15.66 -9.46
N TYR A 48 -3.68 -15.82 -9.99
CA TYR A 48 -4.14 -17.04 -10.67
C TYR A 48 -4.43 -16.75 -12.14
N ILE A 49 -3.43 -16.28 -12.89
CA ILE A 49 -3.50 -16.32 -14.35
C ILE A 49 -3.28 -17.79 -14.74
N PRO A 50 -4.27 -18.47 -15.32
CA PRO A 50 -4.06 -19.82 -15.84
C PRO A 50 -2.97 -19.75 -16.92
N PHE A 51 -2.01 -20.68 -16.87
CA PHE A 51 -1.05 -20.81 -17.96
C PHE A 51 -1.79 -21.31 -19.21
N ASP A 52 -1.42 -20.83 -20.40
CA ASP A 52 -1.99 -21.31 -21.69
C ASP A 52 -1.81 -22.83 -21.88
N ASP A 53 -0.90 -23.45 -21.11
CA ASP A 53 -0.61 -24.88 -21.12
C ASP A 53 -1.47 -25.70 -20.12
N GLU A 54 -2.20 -25.04 -19.21
CA GLU A 54 -3.17 -25.71 -18.34
C GLU A 54 -4.49 -25.84 -19.08
N ASP A 55 -4.75 -27.02 -19.67
CA ASP A 55 -6.04 -27.34 -20.26
C ASP A 55 -7.16 -26.94 -19.31
N THR A 56 -7.89 -25.88 -19.64
CA THR A 56 -9.07 -25.52 -18.85
C THR A 56 -10.06 -26.67 -18.99
N PRO A 57 -10.80 -27.11 -17.94
CA PRO A 57 -11.75 -28.22 -18.07
C PRO A 57 -12.73 -28.06 -19.24
N GLU A 58 -13.05 -26.81 -19.62
CA GLU A 58 -13.85 -26.49 -20.80
C GLU A 58 -13.20 -26.87 -22.15
N GLN A 59 -11.86 -26.82 -22.27
CA GLN A 59 -11.12 -27.28 -23.45
C GLN A 59 -11.08 -28.81 -23.54
N ARG A 60 -10.97 -29.52 -22.41
CA ARG A 60 -11.01 -30.99 -22.39
C ARG A 60 -12.37 -31.56 -22.77
N ASP A 61 -13.45 -30.88 -22.39
CA ASP A 61 -14.81 -31.30 -22.74
C ASP A 61 -15.15 -31.03 -24.22
N GLN A 62 -14.55 -30.01 -24.85
CA GLN A 62 -14.66 -29.79 -26.30
C GLN A 62 -13.86 -30.82 -27.10
N ASP A 63 -12.59 -31.08 -26.75
CA ASP A 63 -11.76 -32.10 -27.44
C ASP A 63 -12.37 -33.51 -27.38
N ARG A 64 -13.03 -33.86 -26.26
CA ARG A 64 -13.70 -35.16 -26.11
C ARG A 64 -14.98 -35.30 -26.95
N LYS A 65 -15.64 -34.18 -27.27
CA LYS A 65 -16.89 -34.15 -28.03
C LYS A 65 -16.64 -34.17 -29.55
N ASP A 66 -15.46 -33.75 -29.98
CA ASP A 66 -15.05 -33.67 -31.38
C ASP A 66 -14.31 -34.93 -31.89
N ARG A 67 -14.11 -35.95 -31.04
CA ARG A 67 -13.61 -37.27 -31.48
C ARG A 67 -14.73 -38.15 -32.05
N PRO A 68 -14.61 -38.62 -33.31
CA PRO A 68 -15.57 -39.53 -33.94
C PRO A 68 -15.54 -40.96 -33.38
#